data_AF-A0A9E3C4H2-F1
#
_entry.id   AF-A0A9E3C4H2-F1
#
_cell.length_a   1.000
_cell.length_b   1.000
_cell.length_c   1.000
_cell.angle_alpha   90.00
_cell.angle_beta   90.00
_cell.angle_gamma   90.00
#
_symmetry.space_group_name_H-M   'P 1'
#
loop_
_entity.id
_entity.type
_entity.pdbx_description
1 polymer ?
#
loop_
_entity_poly.entity_id
_entity_poly.type
_entity_poly.pdbx_seq_one_letter_code
_entity_poly.pdbx_strand_id
1 'polypeptide(L)'
;MTEVHETGAAAACETRRACLTALLDGELPPHDATEVWAHLAECPACRRAWEELAAVRDLAAQWTMGDTPDLWPAVQAQIEPEPWETVMAELRQLRAETQALWGEVAQLRRELAARPTPPEASSRLLFPNGPAAPAGRRLV
;
A
#
# COMPACT_ATOMS: atom_id res chain seq x y z
N MET A 1 -41.40 4.02 13.35
CA MET A 1 -40.43 2.93 13.62
C MET A 1 -39.60 2.70 12.36
N THR A 2 -38.81 3.70 11.97
CA THR A 2 -37.93 3.71 10.79
C THR A 2 -36.77 4.68 11.08
N GLU A 3 -35.93 4.31 12.04
CA GLU A 3 -34.73 5.08 12.44
C GLU A 3 -33.55 4.10 12.45
N VAL A 4 -33.09 3.67 11.26
CA VAL A 4 -31.85 2.88 11.14
C VAL A 4 -31.06 3.10 9.85
N HIS A 5 -31.50 3.96 8.93
CA HIS A 5 -30.79 4.20 7.65
C HIS A 5 -29.94 5.48 7.59
N GLU A 6 -29.99 6.37 8.59
CA GLU A 6 -29.28 7.66 8.55
C GLU A 6 -27.76 7.56 8.78
N THR A 7 -27.29 6.59 9.57
CA THR A 7 -25.87 6.53 9.96
C THR A 7 -24.96 6.03 8.83
N GLY A 8 -25.46 5.12 7.99
CA GLY A 8 -24.72 4.61 6.82
C GLY A 8 -24.63 5.64 5.69
N ALA A 9 -25.70 6.41 5.47
CA ALA A 9 -25.71 7.49 4.48
C ALA A 9 -24.75 8.62 4.86
N ALA A 10 -24.71 9.03 6.14
CA ALA A 10 -23.80 10.06 6.61
C ALA A 10 -22.31 9.64 6.51
N ALA A 11 -21.98 8.39 6.88
CA ALA A 11 -20.63 7.86 6.74
C ALA A 11 -20.20 7.75 5.26
N ALA A 12 -21.08 7.28 4.39
CA ALA A 12 -20.84 7.25 2.95
C ALA A 12 -20.64 8.66 2.38
N CYS A 13 -21.49 9.62 2.76
CA CYS A 13 -21.32 11.03 2.37
C CYS A 13 -19.95 11.57 2.78
N GLU A 14 -19.49 11.32 4.02
CA GLU A 14 -18.19 11.83 4.47
C GLU A 14 -17.04 11.21 3.68
N THR A 15 -17.06 9.90 3.45
CA THR A 15 -16.05 9.23 2.61
C THR A 15 -16.04 9.79 1.19
N ARG A 16 -17.20 9.97 0.55
CA ARG A 16 -17.27 10.50 -0.83
C ARG A 16 -16.89 11.97 -0.90
N ARG A 17 -17.24 12.75 0.13
CA ARG A 17 -16.89 14.18 0.22
C ARG A 17 -15.39 14.39 0.33
N ALA A 18 -14.68 13.52 1.07
CA ALA A 18 -13.22 13.55 1.16
C ALA A 18 -12.53 13.31 -0.21
N CYS A 19 -13.21 12.64 -1.15
CA CYS A 19 -12.68 12.36 -2.48
C CYS A 19 -12.94 13.46 -3.52
N LEU A 20 -13.72 14.52 -3.21
CA LEU A 20 -14.17 15.47 -4.24
C LEU A 20 -13.04 16.28 -4.88
N THR A 21 -12.02 16.69 -4.12
CA THR A 21 -10.88 17.42 -4.67
C THR A 21 -10.04 16.53 -5.59
N ALA A 22 -9.74 15.30 -5.16
CA ALA A 22 -9.05 14.32 -6.01
C ALA A 22 -9.85 13.98 -7.28
N LEU A 23 -11.19 13.94 -7.19
CA LEU A 23 -12.06 13.80 -8.36
C LEU A 23 -11.93 15.01 -9.30
N LEU A 24 -11.88 16.22 -8.75
CA LEU A 24 -11.81 17.48 -9.50
C LEU A 24 -10.48 17.60 -10.26
N ASP A 25 -9.39 17.16 -9.64
CA ASP A 25 -8.03 17.19 -10.19
C ASP A 25 -7.73 16.01 -11.13
N GLY A 26 -8.62 15.00 -11.16
CA GLY A 26 -8.45 13.80 -12.00
C GLY A 26 -7.50 12.76 -11.42
N GLU A 27 -7.24 12.80 -10.11
CA GLU A 27 -6.30 11.92 -9.41
C GLU A 27 -6.93 10.63 -8.88
N LEU A 28 -8.25 10.47 -9.01
CA LEU A 28 -8.93 9.24 -8.60
C LEU A 28 -8.78 8.12 -9.64
N PRO A 29 -8.54 6.87 -9.19
CA PRO A 29 -8.66 5.70 -10.05
C PRO A 29 -10.04 5.62 -10.71
N PRO A 30 -10.16 5.05 -11.94
CA PRO A 30 -11.43 5.03 -12.67
C PRO A 30 -12.60 4.40 -11.92
N HIS A 31 -12.32 3.35 -11.13
CA HIS A 31 -13.33 2.68 -10.31
C HIS A 31 -13.88 3.62 -9.24
N ASP A 32 -12.99 4.24 -8.45
CA ASP A 32 -13.35 5.13 -7.36
C ASP A 32 -14.07 6.39 -7.87
N ALA A 33 -13.61 6.95 -8.99
CA ALA A 33 -14.29 8.06 -9.64
C ALA A 33 -15.74 7.71 -10.02
N THR A 34 -15.98 6.51 -10.55
CA THR A 34 -17.33 6.02 -10.89
C THR A 34 -18.21 5.94 -9.64
N GLU A 35 -17.68 5.44 -8.53
CA GLU A 35 -18.45 5.36 -7.27
C GLU A 35 -18.81 6.74 -6.71
N VAL A 36 -17.89 7.71 -6.79
CA VAL A 36 -18.16 9.08 -6.35
C VAL A 36 -19.21 9.72 -7.27
N TRP A 37 -19.12 9.55 -8.59
CA TRP A 37 -20.13 10.05 -9.53
C TRP A 37 -21.52 9.47 -9.28
N ALA A 38 -21.61 8.16 -9.02
CA ALA A 38 -22.88 7.53 -8.66
C ALA A 38 -23.48 8.16 -7.39
N HIS A 39 -22.65 8.41 -6.37
CA HIS A 39 -23.11 9.08 -5.16
C HIS A 39 -23.56 10.53 -5.42
N LEU A 40 -22.84 11.30 -6.25
CA LEU A 40 -23.23 12.66 -6.62
C LEU A 40 -24.57 12.70 -7.37
N ALA A 41 -24.90 11.65 -8.13
CA ALA A 41 -26.20 11.54 -8.79
C ALA A 41 -27.35 11.44 -7.78
N GLU A 42 -27.12 10.80 -6.63
CA GLU A 42 -28.14 10.49 -5.62
C GLU A 42 -28.16 11.49 -4.44
N CYS A 43 -27.02 12.13 -4.12
CA CYS A 43 -26.87 13.00 -2.95
C CYS A 43 -26.78 14.49 -3.36
N PRO A 44 -27.83 15.30 -3.15
CA PRO A 44 -27.81 16.73 -3.49
C PRO A 44 -26.79 17.54 -2.70
N ALA A 45 -26.50 17.16 -1.45
CA ALA A 45 -25.54 17.88 -0.60
C ALA A 45 -24.11 17.74 -1.13
N CYS A 46 -23.69 16.51 -1.46
CA CYS A 46 -22.38 16.27 -2.06
C CYS A 46 -22.27 16.85 -3.47
N ARG A 47 -23.35 16.82 -4.25
CA ARG A 47 -23.41 17.49 -5.56
C ARG A 47 -23.15 18.98 -5.47
N ARG A 48 -23.81 19.67 -4.54
CA ARG A 48 -23.59 21.10 -4.31
C ARG A 48 -22.15 21.39 -3.91
N ALA A 49 -21.57 20.60 -3.01
CA ALA A 49 -20.18 20.76 -2.62
C ALA A 49 -19.21 20.59 -3.81
N TRP A 50 -19.48 19.63 -4.69
CA TRP A 50 -18.70 19.46 -5.92
C TRP A 50 -18.86 20.65 -6.89
N GLU A 51 -20.08 21.15 -7.09
CA GLU A 51 -20.37 22.31 -7.93
C GLU A 51 -19.66 23.58 -7.42
N GLU A 52 -19.64 23.79 -6.10
CA GLU A 52 -18.91 24.90 -5.46
C GLU A 52 -17.40 24.81 -5.72
N LEU A 53 -16.80 23.62 -5.55
CA LEU A 53 -15.38 23.40 -5.86
C LEU A 53 -15.07 23.61 -7.35
N ALA A 54 -15.93 23.07 -8.23
CA ALA A 54 -15.79 23.22 -9.66
C ALA A 54 -15.89 24.70 -10.10
N ALA A 55 -16.81 25.47 -9.51
CA ALA A 55 -16.93 26.90 -9.78
C ALA A 55 -15.68 27.68 -9.36
N VAL A 56 -15.06 27.35 -8.22
CA VAL A 56 -13.81 27.97 -7.78
C VAL A 56 -12.66 27.64 -8.75
N ARG A 57 -12.53 26.37 -9.18
CA ARG A 57 -11.55 25.97 -10.20
C ARG A 57 -11.77 26.72 -11.51
N ASP A 58 -13.00 26.82 -11.97
CA ASP A 58 -13.33 27.47 -13.24
C ASP A 58 -13.06 28.98 -13.17
N LEU A 59 -13.28 29.60 -12.02
CA LEU A 59 -12.90 31.00 -11.78
C LEU A 59 -11.37 31.16 -11.77
N ALA A 60 -10.64 30.26 -11.11
CA ALA A 60 -9.19 30.28 -11.08
C ALA A 60 -8.60 30.05 -12.49
N ALA A 61 -9.21 29.20 -13.31
CA ALA A 61 -8.78 28.95 -14.68
C ALA A 61 -8.94 30.18 -15.60
N GLN A 62 -9.82 31.12 -15.25
CA GLN A 62 -9.95 32.40 -15.97
C GLN A 62 -8.86 33.40 -15.61
N TRP A 63 -8.07 33.15 -14.55
CA TRP A 63 -6.98 34.02 -14.18
C TRP A 63 -5.84 33.83 -15.17
N THR A 64 -5.72 34.77 -16.09
CA THR A 64 -4.54 34.90 -16.93
C THR A 64 -3.38 35.34 -16.03
N MET A 65 -2.40 34.48 -15.82
CA MET A 65 -1.05 34.98 -15.61
C MET A 65 -0.72 35.81 -16.86
N GLY A 66 -0.33 37.07 -16.69
CA GLY A 66 0.03 37.95 -17.81
C GLY A 66 1.27 37.41 -18.55
N ASP A 67 2.10 38.30 -19.09
CA ASP A 67 3.41 37.92 -19.61
C ASP A 67 4.36 37.57 -18.44
N THR A 68 4.06 36.48 -17.72
CA THR A 68 4.97 35.91 -16.74
C THR A 68 6.11 35.26 -17.50
N PRO A 69 7.37 35.66 -17.24
CA PRO A 69 8.51 35.00 -17.86
C PRO A 69 8.51 33.52 -17.49
N ASP A 70 8.86 32.67 -18.45
CA ASP A 70 9.04 31.24 -18.19
C ASP A 70 10.11 31.05 -17.11
N LEU A 71 9.67 30.61 -15.92
CA LEU A 71 10.54 30.37 -14.77
C LEU A 71 11.23 29.01 -14.85
N TRP A 72 10.78 28.11 -15.74
CA TRP A 72 11.29 26.75 -15.81
C TRP A 72 12.81 26.67 -16.03
N PRO A 73 13.45 27.47 -16.91
CA PRO A 73 14.90 27.44 -17.06
C PRO A 73 15.66 27.79 -15.77
N ALA A 74 15.15 28.76 -15.00
CA ALA A 74 15.76 29.18 -13.74
C ALA A 74 15.56 28.17 -12.61
N VAL A 75 14.41 27.47 -12.60
CA VAL A 75 14.15 26.36 -11.68
C VAL A 75 15.02 25.16 -12.05
N GLN A 76 15.06 24.78 -13.33
CA GLN A 76 15.84 23.65 -13.84
C GLN A 76 17.34 23.81 -13.53
N ALA A 77 17.89 25.02 -13.63
CA ALA A 77 19.29 25.29 -13.29
C ALA A 77 19.63 25.06 -11.81
N GLN A 78 18.63 25.05 -10.92
CA GLN A 78 18.80 24.78 -9.48
C GLN A 78 18.52 23.33 -9.09
N ILE A 79 17.91 22.54 -9.98
CA ILE A 79 17.72 21.11 -9.75
C ILE A 79 19.08 20.46 -10.04
N GLU A 80 19.82 20.13 -8.98
CA GLU A 80 21.06 19.36 -9.12
C GLU A 80 20.72 17.99 -9.72
N PRO A 81 21.22 17.69 -10.93
CA PRO A 81 21.01 16.36 -11.50
C PRO A 81 21.86 15.39 -10.69
N GLU A 82 21.23 14.62 -9.80
CA GLU A 82 21.81 13.37 -9.33
C GLU A 82 22.23 12.57 -10.57
N PRO A 83 23.53 12.30 -10.78
CA PRO A 83 23.97 11.56 -11.95
C PRO A 83 23.28 10.21 -11.90
N TRP A 84 22.41 9.93 -12.88
CA TRP A 84 21.67 8.67 -12.90
C TRP A 84 22.64 7.47 -12.88
N GLU A 85 23.88 7.67 -13.34
CA GLU A 85 24.98 6.72 -13.22
C GLU A 85 25.31 6.36 -11.76
N THR A 86 25.36 7.35 -10.85
CA THR A 86 25.61 7.14 -9.42
C THR A 86 24.48 6.35 -8.79
N VAL A 87 23.23 6.80 -8.99
CA VAL A 87 22.03 6.09 -8.49
C VAL A 87 22.00 4.65 -8.98
N MET A 88 22.31 4.41 -10.25
CA MET A 88 22.32 3.05 -10.81
C MET A 88 23.51 2.22 -10.34
N ALA A 89 24.66 2.82 -10.05
CA ALA A 89 25.78 2.14 -9.44
C ALA A 89 25.43 1.66 -8.02
N GLU A 90 24.82 2.52 -7.21
CA GLU A 90 24.35 2.18 -5.87
C GLU A 90 23.30 1.06 -5.90
N LEU A 91 22.32 1.13 -6.80
CA LEU A 91 21.33 0.06 -6.96
C LEU A 91 21.94 -1.28 -7.37
N ARG A 92 22.96 -1.26 -8.25
CA ARG A 92 23.69 -2.49 -8.62
C ARG A 92 24.46 -3.05 -7.42
N GLN A 93 25.09 -2.18 -6.63
CA GLN A 93 25.80 -2.58 -5.42
C GLN A 93 24.84 -3.22 -4.40
N LEU A 94 23.72 -2.55 -4.10
CA LEU A 94 22.72 -3.06 -3.16
C LEU A 94 22.16 -4.42 -3.60
N ARG A 95 21.94 -4.61 -4.90
CA ARG A 95 21.51 -5.89 -5.46
C ARG A 95 22.56 -6.98 -5.26
N ALA A 96 23.84 -6.67 -5.49
CA ALA A 96 24.93 -7.62 -5.31
C ALA A 96 25.07 -8.05 -3.84
N GLU A 97 25.00 -7.09 -2.92
CA GLU A 97 25.03 -7.35 -1.46
C GLU A 97 23.84 -8.23 -1.04
N THR A 98 22.64 -7.90 -1.52
CA THR A 98 21.44 -8.70 -1.28
C THR A 98 21.64 -10.13 -1.79
N GLN A 99 22.12 -10.31 -3.02
CA GLN A 99 22.38 -11.64 -3.60
C GLN A 99 23.41 -12.43 -2.80
N ALA A 100 24.47 -11.78 -2.30
CA ALA A 100 25.47 -12.43 -1.45
C ALA A 100 24.86 -12.94 -0.13
N LEU A 101 24.09 -12.11 0.56
CA LEU A 101 23.40 -12.48 1.80
C LEU A 101 22.44 -13.66 1.59
N TRP A 102 21.69 -13.67 0.48
CA TRP A 102 20.84 -14.81 0.13
C TRP A 102 21.66 -16.10 -0.10
N GLY A 103 22.83 -15.98 -0.70
CA GLY A 103 23.78 -17.08 -0.85
C GLY A 103 24.25 -17.64 0.50
N GLU A 104 24.63 -16.77 1.44
CA GLU A 104 25.04 -17.13 2.80
C GLU A 104 23.91 -17.84 3.55
N VAL A 105 22.68 -17.30 3.51
CA VAL A 105 21.51 -17.94 4.12
C VAL A 105 21.25 -19.32 3.53
N ALA A 106 21.38 -19.47 2.20
CA ALA A 106 21.23 -20.76 1.54
C ALA A 106 22.31 -21.77 1.97
N GLN A 107 23.55 -21.31 2.17
CA GLN A 107 24.63 -22.14 2.69
C GLN A 107 24.35 -22.58 4.13
N LEU A 108 24.01 -21.65 5.02
CA LEU A 108 23.70 -21.96 6.42
C LEU A 108 22.54 -22.96 6.54
N ARG A 109 21.53 -22.83 5.68
CA ARG A 109 20.43 -23.81 5.60
C ARG A 109 20.92 -25.21 5.22
N ARG A 110 21.83 -25.33 4.26
CA ARG A 110 22.43 -26.63 3.88
C ARG A 110 23.27 -27.19 5.01
N GLU A 111 24.09 -26.37 5.65
CA GLU A 111 24.91 -26.78 6.79
C GLU A 111 24.03 -27.29 7.93
N LEU A 112 22.97 -26.57 8.29
CA LEU A 112 22.01 -27.00 9.31
C LEU A 112 21.34 -28.33 8.96
N ALA A 113 20.96 -28.53 7.70
CA ALA A 113 20.38 -29.79 7.23
C ALA A 113 21.38 -30.96 7.20
N ALA A 114 22.66 -30.67 6.98
CA ALA A 114 23.74 -31.65 6.97
C ALA A 114 24.27 -31.99 8.38
N ARG A 115 23.88 -31.23 9.41
CA ARG A 115 24.26 -31.56 10.79
C ARG A 115 23.67 -32.91 11.14
N PRO A 116 24.49 -33.85 11.65
CA PRO A 116 23.97 -35.12 12.13
C PRO A 116 22.94 -34.81 13.21
N THR A 117 21.75 -35.40 13.08
CA THR A 117 20.79 -35.40 14.19
C THR A 117 21.52 -35.97 15.40
N PRO A 118 21.58 -35.25 16.55
CA PRO A 118 22.19 -35.81 17.74
C PRO A 118 21.55 -37.18 18.00
N PRO A 119 22.34 -38.20 18.40
CA PRO A 119 21.77 -39.50 18.75
C PRO A 119 20.66 -39.22 19.76
N GLU A 120 19.45 -39.71 19.47
CA GLU A 120 18.23 -39.45 20.23
C GLU A 120 18.58 -39.41 21.73
N ALA A 121 18.69 -38.21 22.29
CA ALA A 121 18.71 -38.07 23.74
C ALA A 121 17.34 -38.58 24.15
N SER A 122 17.34 -39.83 24.65
CA SER A 122 16.15 -40.62 24.89
C SER A 122 15.04 -39.74 25.43
N SER A 123 13.94 -39.65 24.69
CA SER A 123 12.70 -38.95 25.07
C SER A 123 12.11 -39.41 26.41
N ARG A 124 12.74 -40.39 27.06
CA ARG A 124 12.46 -40.88 28.42
C ARG A 124 12.77 -39.88 29.55
N LEU A 125 13.50 -38.79 29.34
CA LEU A 125 13.89 -37.90 30.45
C LEU A 125 13.30 -36.48 30.42
N LEU A 126 12.56 -36.05 29.39
CA LEU A 126 12.06 -34.66 29.34
C LEU A 126 10.59 -34.48 29.72
N PHE A 127 9.79 -35.54 29.80
CA PHE A 127 8.42 -35.46 30.33
C PHE A 127 8.10 -36.65 31.24
N PRO A 128 8.22 -36.49 32.58
CA PRO A 128 7.90 -37.55 33.53
C PRO A 128 6.42 -38.00 33.55
N ASN A 129 5.53 -37.30 32.81
CA ASN A 129 4.07 -37.51 32.84
C ASN A 129 3.39 -37.37 31.46
N GLY A 130 3.98 -37.92 30.40
CA GLY A 130 3.28 -38.08 29.11
C GLY A 130 2.41 -39.35 29.12
N PRO A 131 1.15 -39.32 28.64
CA PRO A 131 0.31 -40.51 28.63
C PRO A 131 0.89 -41.59 27.70
N ALA A 132 0.92 -42.83 28.17
CA ALA A 132 1.40 -43.98 27.40
C ALA A 132 0.60 -44.14 26.09
N ALA A 133 1.30 -44.31 24.96
CA ALA A 133 0.68 -44.53 23.66
C ALA A 133 -0.17 -45.83 23.66
N PRO A 134 -1.37 -45.83 23.05
CA PRO A 134 -2.26 -46.98 23.10
C PRO A 134 -1.73 -48.15 22.25
N ALA A 135 -1.75 -49.35 22.83
CA ALA A 135 -1.38 -50.59 22.16
C ALA A 135 -2.33 -50.91 20.99
N GLY A 136 -1.76 -51.20 19.82
CA GLY A 136 -2.50 -51.47 18.59
C GLY A 136 -3.51 -52.62 18.71
N ARG A 137 -4.74 -52.35 18.27
CA ARG A 137 -5.83 -53.32 18.16
C ARG A 137 -5.63 -54.13 16.87
N ARG A 138 -5.30 -55.42 16.96
CA ARG A 138 -5.42 -56.33 15.81
C ARG A 138 -6.91 -56.62 15.58
N LEU A 139 -7.37 -56.31 14.37
CA LEU A 139 -8.63 -56.77 13.84
C LEU A 139 -8.49 -58.24 13.43
N VAL A 140 -9.31 -59.10 14.03
CA VAL A 140 -9.91 -60.28 13.38
C VAL A 140 -11.37 -60.30 13.81
#